data_AF-A0A3D4ZZL0-F1
#
_entry.id   AF-A0A3D4ZZL0-F1
#
_cell.length_a   1.000
_cell.length_b   1.000
_cell.length_c   1.000
_cell.angle_alpha   90.00
_cell.angle_beta   90.00
_cell.angle_gamma   90.00
#
_symmetry.space_group_name_H-M   'P 1'
#
loop_
_entity.id
_entity.type
_entity.pdbx_description
1 polymer ?
#
loop_
_entity_poly.entity_id
_entity_poly.type
_entity_poly.pdbx_seq_one_letter_code
_entity_poly.pdbx_strand_id
1 'polypeptide(L)'
;MEGLPVETGVETAVPEAEQVQRGVTVSAFVISVILLVVSMIWLSAAELVGKGAQISESVPVIPAMGALLLLTPVAPLLRKLWRRISITQADVMLVYVFLCISVTCASVGVVRLLLPSLTVTRYFATPENNFTTLSSYLPKWLIPQDDQAVRDMYEGADGEVVPWGTWIEPLAWWSVFLIATYASMLGIMSLFRR
;
A
#
# COMPACT_ATOMS: atom_id res chain seq x y z
N MET A 1 63.71 -9.25 31.63
CA MET A 1 62.30 -8.84 31.44
C MET A 1 62.21 -8.22 30.07
N GLU A 2 61.88 -9.06 29.10
CA GLU A 2 61.75 -8.73 27.67
C GLU A 2 60.50 -7.87 27.47
N GLY A 3 60.66 -6.65 26.98
CA GLY A 3 59.54 -5.80 26.57
C GLY A 3 59.10 -6.19 25.17
N LEU A 4 57.98 -6.91 25.06
CA LEU A 4 57.31 -7.18 23.78
C LEU A 4 56.82 -5.86 23.16
N PRO A 5 57.01 -5.64 21.85
CA PRO A 5 56.42 -4.49 21.17
C PRO A 5 54.91 -4.72 21.01
N VAL A 6 54.13 -3.75 21.49
CA VAL A 6 52.68 -3.67 21.29
C VAL A 6 52.44 -3.37 19.81
N GLU A 7 51.95 -4.36 19.07
CA GLU A 7 51.43 -4.13 17.71
C GLU A 7 50.22 -3.20 17.80
N THR A 8 50.42 -1.93 17.45
CA THR A 8 49.33 -1.01 17.12
C THR A 8 48.72 -1.46 15.81
N GLY A 9 47.73 -2.36 15.89
CA GLY A 9 46.86 -2.70 14.78
C GLY A 9 46.20 -1.42 14.28
N VAL A 10 46.72 -0.89 13.16
CA VAL A 10 46.04 0.13 12.38
C VAL A 10 44.79 -0.55 11.84
N GLU A 11 43.65 -0.31 12.50
CA GLU A 11 42.33 -0.64 12.02
C GLU A 11 42.14 0.10 10.70
N THR A 12 42.47 -0.56 9.59
CA THR A 12 42.24 -0.04 8.25
C THR A 12 40.74 0.09 8.09
N ALA A 13 40.23 1.32 8.24
CA ALA A 13 38.87 1.65 7.91
C ALA A 13 38.60 1.14 6.49
N VAL A 14 37.76 0.10 6.39
CA VAL A 14 37.26 -0.38 5.12
C VAL A 14 36.59 0.82 4.46
N PRO A 15 37.01 1.26 3.26
CA PRO A 15 36.38 2.40 2.62
C PRO A 15 34.92 2.04 2.43
N GLU A 16 34.05 2.79 3.11
CA GLU A 16 32.60 2.69 3.02
C GLU A 16 32.28 2.88 1.53
N ALA A 17 32.02 1.77 0.83
CA ALA A 17 31.79 1.79 -0.60
C ALA A 17 30.67 2.79 -0.84
N GLU A 18 31.00 3.91 -1.49
CA GLU A 18 30.07 4.98 -1.82
C GLU A 18 28.96 4.33 -2.64
N GLN A 19 27.86 3.99 -1.95
CA GLN A 19 26.71 3.36 -2.54
C GLN A 19 26.08 4.45 -3.39
N VAL A 20 26.52 4.54 -4.66
CA VAL A 20 25.93 5.39 -5.67
C VAL A 20 24.44 5.09 -5.62
N GLN A 21 23.67 6.00 -5.02
CA GLN A 21 22.23 5.86 -4.85
C GLN A 21 21.62 5.88 -6.24
N ARG A 22 21.49 4.69 -6.82
CA ARG A 22 20.89 4.53 -8.14
C ARG A 22 19.43 4.91 -7.99
N GLY A 23 19.00 5.93 -8.74
CA GLY A 23 17.61 6.36 -8.77
C GLY A 23 16.66 5.22 -9.14
N VAL A 24 15.37 5.41 -8.84
CA VAL A 24 14.29 4.46 -9.10
C VAL A 24 14.39 3.91 -10.53
N THR A 25 14.62 2.60 -10.68
CA THR A 25 14.64 1.98 -12.00
C THR A 25 13.21 1.74 -12.49
N VAL A 26 12.93 2.08 -13.76
CA VAL A 26 11.61 1.86 -14.37
C VAL A 26 11.18 0.40 -14.27
N SER A 27 12.13 -0.53 -14.42
CA SER A 27 11.87 -1.97 -14.27
C SER A 27 11.37 -2.34 -12.87
N ALA A 28 11.98 -1.79 -11.81
CA ALA A 28 11.52 -2.05 -10.44
C ALA A 28 10.12 -1.49 -10.19
N PHE A 29 9.81 -0.31 -10.74
CA PHE A 29 8.47 0.26 -10.66
C PHE A 29 7.43 -0.63 -11.37
N VAL A 30 7.73 -1.09 -12.59
CA VAL A 30 6.83 -2.01 -13.33
C VAL A 30 6.62 -3.32 -12.55
N ILE A 31 7.68 -3.92 -12.01
CA ILE A 31 7.59 -5.12 -11.16
C ILE A 31 6.70 -4.85 -9.94
N SER A 32 6.86 -3.69 -9.31
CA SER A 32 6.07 -3.29 -8.14
C SER A 32 4.57 -3.20 -8.48
N VAL A 33 4.22 -2.58 -9.61
CA VAL A 33 2.83 -2.48 -10.07
C VAL A 33 2.24 -3.86 -10.38
N ILE A 34 3.00 -4.72 -11.07
CA ILE A 34 2.56 -6.09 -11.38
C ILE A 34 2.30 -6.87 -10.09
N LEU A 35 3.26 -6.85 -9.16
CA LEU A 35 3.12 -7.55 -7.89
C LEU A 35 2.00 -6.96 -7.02
N LEU A 36 1.72 -5.66 -7.13
CA LEU A 36 0.58 -5.04 -6.48
C LEU A 36 -0.74 -5.63 -7.01
N VAL A 37 -0.90 -5.71 -8.34
CA VAL A 37 -2.11 -6.30 -8.95
C VAL A 37 -2.28 -7.75 -8.53
N VAL A 38 -1.21 -8.55 -8.59
CA VAL A 38 -1.22 -9.95 -8.14
C VAL A 38 -1.59 -10.04 -6.65
N SER A 39 -1.05 -9.15 -5.81
CA SER A 39 -1.38 -9.08 -4.40
C SER A 39 -2.86 -8.75 -4.17
N MET A 40 -3.44 -7.82 -4.93
CA MET A 40 -4.86 -7.47 -4.82
C MET A 40 -5.78 -8.63 -5.22
N ILE A 41 -5.45 -9.35 -6.29
CA ILE A 41 -6.19 -10.55 -6.70
C ILE A 41 -6.12 -11.62 -5.60
N TRP A 42 -4.93 -11.84 -5.04
CA TRP A 42 -4.74 -12.79 -3.95
C TRP A 42 -5.53 -12.39 -2.70
N LEU A 43 -5.48 -11.12 -2.30
CA LEU A 43 -6.27 -10.60 -1.17
C LEU A 43 -7.76 -10.78 -1.40
N SER A 44 -8.27 -10.45 -2.59
CA SER A 44 -9.68 -10.65 -2.93
C SER A 44 -10.10 -12.11 -2.75
N ALA A 45 -9.31 -13.04 -3.28
CA ALA A 45 -9.57 -14.47 -3.15
C ALA A 45 -9.49 -14.97 -1.69
N ALA A 46 -8.49 -14.54 -0.93
CA ALA A 46 -8.26 -15.02 0.43
C ALA A 46 -9.24 -14.43 1.46
N GLU A 47 -9.57 -13.15 1.32
CA GLU A 47 -10.31 -12.38 2.33
C GLU A 47 -11.79 -12.24 1.98
N LEU A 48 -12.10 -11.81 0.75
CA LEU A 48 -13.49 -11.55 0.36
C LEU A 48 -14.22 -12.85 0.00
N VAL A 49 -13.56 -13.73 -0.77
CA VAL A 49 -14.15 -15.02 -1.19
C VAL A 49 -13.96 -16.09 -0.12
N GLY A 50 -12.72 -16.27 0.35
CA GLY A 50 -12.35 -17.32 1.29
C GLY A 50 -12.81 -17.09 2.74
N LYS A 51 -13.14 -15.84 3.13
CA LYS A 51 -13.58 -15.43 4.48
C LYS A 51 -12.65 -15.89 5.63
N GLY A 52 -11.40 -16.23 5.35
CA GLY A 52 -10.60 -17.09 6.24
C GLY A 52 -9.31 -16.48 6.80
N ALA A 53 -8.68 -15.53 6.12
CA ALA A 53 -7.39 -14.98 6.57
C ALA A 53 -7.29 -13.48 6.25
N GLN A 54 -7.18 -12.63 7.27
CA GLN A 54 -6.95 -11.17 7.17
C GLN A 54 -5.48 -10.86 6.84
N ILE A 55 -5.05 -11.32 5.67
CA ILE A 55 -3.65 -11.25 5.19
C ILE A 55 -3.18 -9.79 5.02
N SER A 56 -4.10 -8.87 4.72
CA SER A 56 -3.89 -7.43 4.58
C SER A 56 -3.68 -6.70 5.90
N GLU A 57 -4.04 -7.30 7.04
CA GLU A 57 -3.91 -6.69 8.38
C GLU A 57 -2.58 -6.98 9.06
N SER A 58 -1.73 -7.83 8.47
CA SER A 58 -0.40 -8.10 9.02
C SER A 58 0.53 -6.90 8.86
N VAL A 59 1.46 -6.72 9.80
CA VAL A 59 2.49 -5.67 9.75
C VAL A 59 3.87 -6.32 9.89
N PRO A 60 4.71 -6.31 8.83
CA PRO A 60 4.43 -5.86 7.46
C PRO A 60 3.40 -6.74 6.73
N VAL A 61 2.78 -6.21 5.68
CA VAL A 61 1.76 -6.95 4.91
C VAL A 61 2.36 -8.22 4.27
N ILE A 62 1.69 -9.36 4.44
CA ILE A 62 2.17 -10.67 3.96
C ILE A 62 2.51 -10.67 2.46
N PRO A 63 1.77 -10.00 1.55
CA PRO A 63 2.16 -9.95 0.14
C PRO A 63 3.49 -9.23 -0.11
N ALA A 64 3.81 -8.19 0.67
CA ALA A 64 5.10 -7.52 0.59
C ALA A 64 6.23 -8.43 1.09
N MET A 65 6.00 -9.15 2.20
CA MET A 65 6.92 -10.18 2.69
C MET A 65 7.13 -11.30 1.67
N GLY A 66 6.05 -11.80 1.05
CA GLY A 66 6.10 -12.82 0.02
C GLY A 66 6.88 -12.36 -1.21
N ALA A 67 6.64 -11.13 -1.68
CA ALA A 67 7.40 -10.53 -2.77
C ALA A 67 8.90 -10.40 -2.44
N LEU A 68 9.24 -9.98 -1.21
CA LEU A 68 10.62 -9.87 -0.76
C LEU A 68 11.31 -11.25 -0.73
N LEU A 69 10.66 -12.25 -0.13
CA LEU A 69 11.18 -13.62 -0.04
C LEU A 69 11.30 -14.30 -1.41
N LEU A 70 10.42 -13.96 -2.36
CA LEU A 70 10.47 -14.45 -3.73
C LEU A 70 11.59 -13.77 -4.54
N LEU A 71 11.67 -12.44 -4.50
CA LEU A 71 12.62 -11.68 -5.31
C LEU A 71 14.06 -11.83 -4.86
N THR A 72 14.30 -12.07 -3.57
CA THR A 72 15.66 -12.22 -3.01
C THR A 72 16.47 -13.35 -3.68
N PRO A 73 15.96 -14.59 -3.83
CA PRO A 73 16.65 -15.66 -4.57
C PRO A 73 16.47 -15.56 -6.09
N VAL A 74 15.35 -15.02 -6.58
CA VAL A 74 15.05 -14.94 -8.02
C VAL A 74 15.94 -13.90 -8.72
N ALA A 75 16.19 -12.74 -8.10
CA ALA A 75 17.00 -11.67 -8.68
C ALA A 75 18.45 -12.08 -9.04
N PRO A 76 19.23 -12.76 -8.17
CA PRO A 76 20.56 -13.26 -8.54
C PRO A 76 20.49 -14.41 -9.57
N LEU A 77 19.46 -15.27 -9.51
CA LEU A 77 19.28 -16.37 -10.47
C LEU A 77 18.99 -15.85 -11.89
N LEU A 78 18.11 -14.86 -12.03
CA LEU A 78 17.82 -14.21 -13.31
C LEU A 78 19.04 -13.49 -13.88
N ARG A 79 19.85 -12.84 -13.03
CA ARG A 79 21.12 -12.22 -13.47
C ARG A 79 22.10 -13.25 -14.04
N LYS A 80 22.15 -14.45 -13.46
CA LYS A 80 23.00 -15.55 -13.95
C LYS A 80 22.51 -16.09 -15.29
N LEU A 81 21.19 -16.22 -15.47
CA LEU A 81 20.63 -16.79 -16.69
C LEU A 81 20.58 -15.77 -17.82
N TRP A 82 20.11 -14.55 -17.55
CA TRP A 82 19.91 -13.47 -18.52
C TRP A 82 20.65 -12.20 -18.08
N ARG A 83 21.90 -12.05 -18.54
CA ARG A 83 22.77 -10.89 -18.24
C ARG A 83 22.19 -9.51 -18.53
N ARG A 84 21.11 -9.40 -19.32
CA ARG A 84 20.43 -8.14 -19.64
C ARG A 84 19.49 -7.66 -18.53
N ILE A 85 19.06 -8.52 -17.60
CA ILE A 85 18.19 -8.15 -16.49
C ILE A 85 19.06 -7.73 -15.30
N SER A 86 19.00 -6.45 -14.94
CA SER A 86 19.72 -5.87 -13.81
C SER A 86 18.75 -5.55 -12.67
N ILE A 87 18.33 -6.59 -11.93
CA ILE A 87 17.59 -6.40 -10.66
C ILE A 87 18.61 -6.31 -9.54
N THR A 88 18.67 -5.16 -8.88
CA THR A 88 19.58 -4.86 -7.78
C THR A 88 18.91 -5.08 -6.42
N GLN A 89 19.70 -5.06 -5.34
CA GLN A 89 19.15 -5.11 -3.97
C GLN A 89 18.27 -3.89 -3.67
N ALA A 90 18.64 -2.71 -4.19
CA ALA A 90 17.84 -1.50 -4.08
C ALA A 90 16.47 -1.65 -4.76
N ASP A 91 16.42 -2.32 -5.92
CA ASP A 91 15.15 -2.57 -6.62
C ASP A 91 14.22 -3.48 -5.81
N VAL A 92 14.77 -4.53 -5.18
CA VAL A 92 13.99 -5.43 -4.32
C VAL A 92 13.45 -4.70 -3.08
N MET A 93 14.27 -3.85 -2.46
CA MET A 93 13.83 -3.00 -1.34
C MET A 93 12.76 -1.99 -1.76
N LEU A 94 12.88 -1.40 -2.96
CA LEU A 94 11.86 -0.50 -3.50
C LEU A 94 10.53 -1.22 -3.68
N VAL A 95 10.53 -2.41 -4.30
CA VAL A 95 9.33 -3.23 -4.46
C VAL A 95 8.71 -3.53 -3.11
N TYR A 96 9.53 -3.94 -2.14
CA TYR A 96 9.07 -4.25 -0.79
C TYR A 96 8.38 -3.05 -0.12
N VAL A 97 9.03 -1.88 -0.07
CA VAL A 97 8.47 -0.67 0.54
C VAL A 97 7.22 -0.21 -0.22
N PHE A 98 7.26 -0.26 -1.55
CA PHE A 98 6.12 0.09 -2.39
C PHE A 98 4.89 -0.77 -2.07
N LEU A 99 5.07 -2.08 -1.95
CA LEU A 99 3.98 -3.00 -1.62
C LEU A 99 3.49 -2.81 -0.18
N CYS A 100 4.38 -2.57 0.79
CA CYS A 100 3.99 -2.26 2.17
C CYS A 100 3.03 -1.07 2.25
N ILE A 101 3.25 -0.03 1.45
CA ILE A 101 2.38 1.16 1.44
C ILE A 101 1.13 0.88 0.60
N SER A 102 1.33 0.44 -0.65
CA SER A 102 0.25 0.35 -1.63
C SER A 102 -0.78 -0.71 -1.29
N VAL A 103 -0.36 -1.88 -0.79
CA VAL A 103 -1.28 -2.95 -0.41
C VAL A 103 -2.14 -2.51 0.78
N THR A 104 -1.54 -1.90 1.80
CA THR A 104 -2.28 -1.38 2.96
C THR A 104 -3.30 -0.34 2.54
N CYS A 105 -2.91 0.63 1.71
CA CYS A 105 -3.84 1.66 1.21
C CYS A 105 -4.98 1.05 0.38
N ALA A 106 -4.70 0.11 -0.52
CA ALA A 106 -5.71 -0.48 -1.39
C ALA A 106 -6.64 -1.50 -0.69
N SER A 107 -6.39 -1.84 0.58
CA SER A 107 -7.12 -2.87 1.31
C SER A 107 -7.75 -2.34 2.62
N VAL A 108 -7.43 -2.96 3.76
CA VAL A 108 -7.96 -2.63 5.08
C VAL A 108 -7.59 -1.23 5.55
N GLY A 109 -6.41 -0.72 5.15
CA GLY A 109 -5.88 0.53 5.68
C GLY A 109 -6.64 1.77 5.24
N VAL A 110 -7.28 1.74 4.06
CA VAL A 110 -8.09 2.88 3.57
C VAL A 110 -9.37 2.40 2.92
N VAL A 111 -9.31 1.69 1.79
CA VAL A 111 -10.50 1.45 0.94
C VAL A 111 -11.62 0.72 1.69
N ARG A 112 -11.31 -0.34 2.42
CA ARG A 112 -12.32 -1.13 3.15
C ARG A 112 -12.95 -0.41 4.34
N LEU A 113 -12.27 0.59 4.90
CA LEU A 113 -12.82 1.40 5.98
C LEU A 113 -13.57 2.60 5.42
N LEU A 114 -12.99 3.24 4.40
CA LEU A 114 -13.53 4.45 3.80
C LEU A 114 -14.87 4.18 3.13
N LEU A 115 -14.94 3.24 2.18
CA LEU A 115 -16.15 3.05 1.36
C LEU A 115 -17.40 2.77 2.20
N PRO A 116 -17.40 1.80 3.15
CA PRO A 116 -18.57 1.59 4.01
C PRO A 116 -18.90 2.79 4.89
N SER A 117 -17.89 3.55 5.34
CA SER A 117 -18.11 4.76 6.15
C SER A 117 -18.84 5.86 5.39
N LEU A 118 -18.69 5.93 4.05
CA LEU A 118 -19.40 6.90 3.22
C LEU A 118 -20.87 6.51 2.99
N THR A 119 -21.17 5.22 3.04
CA THR A 119 -22.46 4.68 2.61
C THR A 119 -23.33 4.16 3.76
N VAL A 120 -22.77 3.91 4.94
CA VAL A 120 -23.46 3.29 6.09
C VAL A 120 -24.75 4.02 6.46
N THR A 121 -24.74 5.36 6.43
CA THR A 121 -25.89 6.20 6.81
C THR A 121 -27.02 6.16 5.78
N ARG A 122 -26.75 5.69 4.56
CA ARG A 122 -27.77 5.50 3.52
C ARG A 122 -28.23 4.05 3.42
N TYR A 123 -27.28 3.12 3.33
CA TYR A 123 -27.60 1.70 3.11
C TYR A 123 -28.31 1.07 4.30
N PHE A 124 -27.86 1.37 5.53
CA PHE A 124 -28.43 0.80 6.75
C PHE A 124 -29.46 1.73 7.42
N ALA A 125 -30.03 2.71 6.72
CA ALA A 125 -31.00 3.62 7.32
C ALA A 125 -32.29 2.89 7.73
N THR A 126 -32.65 2.96 9.01
CA THR A 126 -33.93 2.46 9.53
C THR A 126 -34.65 3.58 10.31
N PRO A 127 -35.98 3.50 10.50
CA PRO A 127 -36.71 4.51 11.26
C PRO A 127 -36.19 4.72 12.69
N GLU A 128 -35.56 3.70 13.29
CA GLU A 128 -35.11 3.70 14.68
C GLU A 128 -33.70 4.29 14.86
N ASN A 129 -32.85 4.26 13.83
CA ASN A 129 -31.42 4.61 13.96
C ASN A 129 -31.08 6.06 13.60
N ASN A 130 -32.06 6.85 13.15
CA ASN A 130 -31.91 8.26 12.76
C ASN A 130 -30.85 8.53 11.68
N PHE A 131 -30.42 7.53 10.91
CA PHE A 131 -29.36 7.72 9.91
C PHE A 131 -29.76 8.64 8.76
N THR A 132 -31.05 8.68 8.39
CA THR A 132 -31.56 9.64 7.41
C THR A 132 -31.32 11.09 7.87
N THR A 133 -31.55 11.36 9.16
CA THR A 133 -31.28 12.67 9.77
C THR A 133 -29.78 12.96 9.78
N LEU A 134 -28.94 11.98 10.14
CA LEU A 134 -27.49 12.15 10.11
C LEU A 134 -26.97 12.45 8.70
N SER A 135 -27.48 11.73 7.70
CA SER A 135 -27.13 11.92 6.29
C SER A 135 -27.47 13.33 5.80
N SER A 136 -28.52 13.96 6.33
CA SER A 136 -28.89 15.34 5.99
C SER A 136 -27.87 16.40 6.44
N TYR A 137 -27.05 16.10 7.46
CA TYR A 137 -25.98 16.98 7.92
C TYR A 137 -24.65 16.75 7.18
N LEU A 138 -24.53 15.66 6.42
CA LEU A 138 -23.32 15.36 5.68
C LEU A 138 -23.24 16.19 4.40
N PRO A 139 -22.08 16.78 4.09
CA PRO A 139 -21.89 17.49 2.83
C PRO A 139 -22.09 16.56 1.64
N LYS A 140 -22.89 17.00 0.66
CA LYS A 140 -23.28 16.16 -0.49
C LYS A 140 -22.09 15.71 -1.35
N TRP A 141 -21.02 16.51 -1.39
CA TRP A 141 -19.80 16.22 -2.15
C TRP A 141 -18.87 15.21 -1.46
N LEU A 142 -19.12 14.87 -0.19
CA LEU A 142 -18.25 13.97 0.59
C LEU A 142 -18.74 12.51 0.59
N ILE A 143 -20.00 12.28 0.20
CA ILE A 143 -20.64 10.96 0.17
C ILE A 143 -21.41 10.76 -1.15
N PRO A 144 -21.51 9.52 -1.68
CA PRO A 144 -22.33 9.24 -2.85
C PRO A 144 -23.81 9.54 -2.55
N GLN A 145 -24.51 10.10 -3.55
CA GLN A 145 -25.89 10.56 -3.40
C GLN A 145 -26.92 9.60 -4.03
N ASP A 146 -26.48 8.69 -4.89
CA ASP A 146 -27.33 7.74 -5.57
C ASP A 146 -27.53 6.47 -4.70
N ASP A 147 -28.78 6.24 -4.28
CA ASP A 147 -29.14 5.10 -3.44
C ASP A 147 -28.95 3.76 -4.16
N GLN A 148 -29.10 3.72 -5.50
CA GLN A 148 -28.85 2.49 -6.27
C GLN A 148 -27.36 2.18 -6.29
N ALA A 149 -26.51 3.17 -6.58
CA ALA A 149 -25.06 2.98 -6.56
C ALA A 149 -24.53 2.56 -5.17
N VAL A 150 -25.17 3.05 -4.10
CA VAL A 150 -24.86 2.62 -2.74
C VAL A 150 -25.25 1.15 -2.52
N ARG A 151 -26.43 0.72 -2.98
CA ARG A 151 -26.85 -0.69 -2.89
C ARG A 151 -25.95 -1.60 -3.72
N ASP A 152 -25.64 -1.21 -4.95
CA ASP A 152 -24.77 -1.95 -5.87
C ASP A 152 -23.38 -2.22 -5.26
N MET A 153 -22.87 -1.33 -4.41
CA MET A 153 -21.60 -1.54 -3.70
C MET A 153 -21.67 -2.72 -2.71
N TYR A 154 -22.80 -2.90 -2.03
CA TYR A 154 -22.97 -3.95 -1.02
C TYR A 154 -23.51 -5.26 -1.62
N GLU A 155 -24.45 -5.16 -2.55
CA GLU A 155 -25.19 -6.28 -3.12
C GLU A 155 -24.55 -6.81 -4.42
N GLY A 156 -23.69 -6.01 -5.05
CA GLY A 156 -23.15 -6.24 -6.38
C GLY A 156 -24.00 -5.56 -7.46
N ALA A 157 -23.34 -4.92 -8.43
CA ALA A 157 -24.01 -4.24 -9.53
C ALA A 157 -24.47 -5.23 -10.63
N ASP A 158 -25.68 -5.04 -11.15
CA ASP A 158 -26.16 -5.75 -12.33
C ASP A 158 -25.27 -5.42 -13.54
N GLY A 159 -24.56 -6.43 -14.05
CA GLY A 159 -23.65 -6.30 -15.21
C GLY A 159 -22.19 -5.93 -14.87
N GLU A 160 -21.80 -5.94 -13.58
CA GLU A 160 -20.41 -5.70 -13.12
C GLU A 160 -19.81 -4.33 -13.51
N VAL A 161 -20.66 -3.35 -13.88
CA VAL A 161 -20.21 -1.99 -14.23
C VAL A 161 -20.35 -1.07 -13.03
N VAL A 162 -19.25 -0.44 -12.63
CA VAL A 162 -19.23 0.52 -11.52
C VAL A 162 -19.82 1.88 -11.96
N PRO A 163 -20.83 2.43 -11.26
CA PRO A 163 -21.45 3.71 -11.59
C PRO A 163 -20.58 4.90 -11.16
N TRP A 164 -19.44 5.10 -11.82
CA TRP A 164 -18.41 6.08 -11.44
C TRP A 164 -18.90 7.52 -11.26
N GLY A 165 -19.99 7.92 -11.93
CA GLY A 165 -20.53 9.28 -11.88
C GLY A 165 -20.81 9.78 -10.45
N THR A 166 -21.34 8.95 -9.56
CA THR A 166 -21.60 9.37 -8.16
C THR A 166 -20.39 9.23 -7.24
N TRP A 167 -19.35 8.50 -7.66
CA TRP A 167 -18.21 8.15 -6.81
C TRP A 167 -17.02 9.08 -7.00
N ILE A 168 -16.80 9.58 -8.22
CA ILE A 168 -15.61 10.38 -8.56
C ILE A 168 -15.46 11.61 -7.66
N GLU A 169 -16.53 12.38 -7.45
CA GLU A 169 -16.46 13.60 -6.64
C GLU A 169 -16.12 13.32 -5.16
N PRO A 170 -16.82 12.42 -4.44
CA PRO A 170 -16.42 12.00 -3.10
C PRO A 170 -14.99 11.47 -3.02
N LEU A 171 -14.63 10.55 -3.93
CA LEU A 171 -13.32 9.92 -3.91
C LEU A 171 -12.19 10.92 -4.19
N ALA A 172 -12.42 11.93 -5.03
CA ALA A 172 -11.45 12.99 -5.28
C ALA A 172 -11.16 13.80 -4.00
N TRP A 173 -12.20 14.23 -3.27
CA TRP A 173 -12.03 14.96 -2.02
C TRP A 173 -11.36 14.13 -0.94
N TRP A 174 -11.75 12.87 -0.79
CA TRP A 174 -11.08 11.97 0.14
C TRP A 174 -9.63 11.70 -0.24
N SER A 175 -9.32 11.59 -1.53
CA SER A 175 -7.93 11.45 -1.99
C SER A 175 -7.09 12.67 -1.64
N VAL A 176 -7.61 13.88 -1.86
CA VAL A 176 -6.94 15.13 -1.47
C VAL A 176 -6.70 15.17 0.04
N PHE A 177 -7.70 14.83 0.84
CA PHE A 177 -7.59 14.79 2.31
C PHE A 177 -6.53 13.79 2.78
N LEU A 178 -6.54 12.57 2.23
CA LEU A 178 -5.58 11.52 2.59
C LEU A 178 -4.15 11.87 2.18
N ILE A 179 -3.95 12.44 0.99
CA ILE A 179 -2.64 12.91 0.52
C ILE A 179 -2.13 14.04 1.42
N ALA A 180 -2.99 15.01 1.76
CA ALA A 180 -2.63 16.10 2.67
C ALA A 180 -2.26 15.58 4.08
N THR A 181 -3.00 14.59 4.58
CA THR A 181 -2.72 13.94 5.86
C THR A 181 -1.37 13.23 5.83
N TYR A 182 -1.09 12.45 4.77
CA TYR A 182 0.17 11.75 4.60
C TYR A 182 1.35 12.72 4.46
N ALA A 183 1.20 13.78 3.67
CA ALA A 183 2.21 14.83 3.53
C ALA A 183 2.48 15.54 4.87
N SER A 184 1.45 15.76 5.68
CA SER A 184 1.59 16.35 7.01
C SER A 184 2.39 15.42 7.95
N MET A 185 2.11 14.11 7.92
CA MET A 185 2.89 13.12 8.67
C MET A 185 4.36 13.13 8.25
N LEU A 186 4.65 13.13 6.94
CA LEU A 186 6.02 13.22 6.43
C LEU A 186 6.71 14.53 6.84
N GLY A 187 5.98 15.66 6.80
CA GLY A 187 6.45 16.94 7.29
C GLY A 187 6.87 16.87 8.76
N ILE A 188 6.03 16.30 9.63
CA ILE A 188 6.35 16.09 11.05
C ILE A 188 7.59 15.18 11.20
N MET A 189 7.65 14.04 10.51
CA MET A 189 8.80 13.14 10.58
C MET A 189 10.11 13.85 10.15
N SER A 190 10.04 14.70 9.13
CA SER A 190 11.20 15.46 8.65
C SER A 190 11.73 16.46 9.69
N LEU A 191 10.88 17.01 10.57
CA LEU A 191 11.31 17.91 11.64
C LEU A 191 12.15 17.19 12.69
N PHE A 192 11.86 15.91 12.94
CA PHE A 192 12.60 15.07 13.88
C PHE A 192 13.83 14.40 13.24
N ARG A 193 13.99 14.49 11.92
CA ARG A 193 15.12 13.93 11.18
C ARG A 193 16.33 14.87 11.30
N ARG A 194 17.03 14.79 12.43
CA ARG A 194 18.35 15.40 12.65
C ARG A 194 19.46 14.44 12.23
#